data_AF-A0AAP0EYW1-F1
#
_entry.id   AF-A0AAP0EYW1-F1
#
_cell.length_a   1.000
_cell.length_b   1.000
_cell.length_c   1.000
_cell.angle_alpha   90.00
_cell.angle_beta   90.00
_cell.angle_gamma   90.00
#
_symmetry.space_group_name_H-M   'P 1'
#
loop_
_entity.id
_entity.type
_entity.pdbx_description
1 polymer ?
#
loop_
_entity_poly.entity_id
_entity_poly.type
_entity_poly.pdbx_seq_one_letter_code
_entity_poly.pdbx_strand_id
1 'polypeptide(L)'
;MKRRPKAVVVGGSVAGIACAHSLLSADWDIVVLEKSRCPPTSCPTGAGVGLDPQSSNFINTWLHSSPYNTPHSIRTITLPLSIDQNQSVTGGGNKKRSQTISRDEEFNFRSAYWADLHALLYSALPSNVVLWGHFFLSFSVSDDIGGSVSVKARVLQTDEIVEIVGDLLVGADGCLSSIRQHLLPNPKLRYSGYAAWRGILDFSMNEESDTIVGLRGLTQILGSACTLILVLEVIVHYMS
;
A
#
# COMPACT_ATOMS: atom_id res chain seq x y z
N MET A 1 37.99 3.56 -4.27
CA MET A 1 36.55 3.79 -4.53
C MET A 1 35.85 3.88 -3.18
N LYS A 2 34.94 4.85 -2.98
CA LYS A 2 34.16 4.95 -1.75
C LYS A 2 33.18 3.77 -1.70
N ARG A 3 33.03 3.10 -0.54
CA ARG A 3 32.04 2.03 -0.34
C ARG A 3 30.64 2.61 -0.58
N ARG A 4 29.77 1.89 -1.29
CA ARG A 4 28.35 2.26 -1.35
C ARG A 4 27.73 2.10 0.04
N PRO A 5 26.94 3.08 0.51
CA PRO A 5 26.22 2.94 1.76
C PRO A 5 25.10 1.91 1.61
N LYS A 6 24.80 1.18 2.68
CA LYS A 6 23.79 0.11 2.67
C LYS A 6 22.58 0.47 3.53
N ALA A 7 21.39 0.36 2.97
CA ALA A 7 20.13 0.53 3.70
C ALA A 7 19.42 -0.82 3.91
N VAL A 8 18.81 -0.98 5.08
CA VAL A 8 17.93 -2.10 5.42
C VAL A 8 16.51 -1.54 5.56
N VAL A 9 15.61 -1.97 4.69
CA VAL A 9 14.18 -1.61 4.74
C VAL A 9 13.41 -2.77 5.32
N VAL A 10 12.56 -2.52 6.30
CA VAL A 10 11.70 -3.56 6.90
C VAL A 10 10.27 -3.33 6.44
N GLY A 11 9.71 -4.29 5.70
CA GLY A 11 8.40 -4.25 5.06
C GLY A 11 8.52 -4.22 3.54
N GLY A 12 8.01 -5.26 2.87
CA GLY A 12 8.01 -5.42 1.41
C GLY A 12 6.70 -5.02 0.74
N SER A 13 5.90 -4.16 1.38
CA SER A 13 4.69 -3.56 0.81
C SER A 13 5.03 -2.41 -0.16
N VAL A 14 4.04 -1.79 -0.80
CA VAL A 14 4.23 -0.69 -1.78
C VAL A 14 5.18 0.39 -1.26
N ALA A 15 5.03 0.80 0.00
CA ALA A 15 5.90 1.81 0.61
C ALA A 15 7.37 1.37 0.70
N GLY A 16 7.64 0.12 1.09
CA GLY A 16 9.00 -0.40 1.20
C GLY A 16 9.66 -0.64 -0.16
N ILE A 17 8.89 -1.13 -1.14
CA ILE A 17 9.36 -1.30 -2.52
C ILE A 17 9.65 0.07 -3.17
N ALA A 18 8.79 1.08 -2.94
CA ALA A 18 9.05 2.46 -3.39
C ALA A 18 10.30 3.07 -2.74
N CYS A 19 10.52 2.79 -1.45
CA CYS A 19 11.73 3.19 -0.75
C CYS A 19 12.98 2.54 -1.37
N ALA A 20 12.92 1.25 -1.72
CA ALA A 20 14.02 0.56 -2.40
C ALA A 20 14.37 1.22 -3.74
N HIS A 21 13.37 1.56 -4.57
CA HIS A 21 13.60 2.30 -5.82
C HIS A 21 14.27 3.66 -5.60
N SER A 22 13.82 4.39 -4.57
CA SER A 22 14.37 5.70 -4.23
C SER A 22 15.82 5.63 -3.78
N LEU A 23 16.17 4.64 -2.95
CA LEU A 23 17.52 4.40 -2.46
C LEU A 23 18.46 3.89 -3.55
N LEU A 24 18.00 2.98 -4.41
CA LEU A 24 18.75 2.53 -5.58
C LEU A 24 19.07 3.69 -6.52
N SER A 25 18.11 4.59 -6.74
CA SER A 25 18.31 5.81 -7.55
C SER A 25 19.35 6.76 -6.95
N ALA A 26 19.62 6.64 -5.65
CA ALA A 26 20.64 7.41 -4.92
C ALA A 26 21.98 6.66 -4.78
N ASP A 27 22.18 5.54 -5.50
CA ASP A 27 23.40 4.70 -5.48
C ASP A 27 23.66 3.99 -4.14
N TRP A 28 22.61 3.62 -3.40
CA TRP A 28 22.70 2.80 -2.19
C TRP A 28 22.58 1.31 -2.49
N ASP A 29 23.31 0.50 -1.74
CA ASP A 29 23.03 -0.93 -1.62
C ASP A 29 21.80 -1.12 -0.72
N ILE A 30 20.92 -2.06 -1.05
CA ILE A 30 19.63 -2.18 -0.38
C ILE A 30 19.26 -3.64 -0.11
N VAL A 31 18.68 -3.87 1.07
CA VAL A 31 18.01 -5.12 1.44
C VAL A 31 16.64 -4.77 2.02
N VAL A 32 15.59 -5.38 1.47
CA VAL A 32 14.22 -5.27 1.97
C VAL A 32 13.85 -6.57 2.66
N LEU A 33 13.41 -6.52 3.91
CA LEU A 33 12.94 -7.68 4.67
C LEU A 33 11.42 -7.73 4.65
N GLU A 34 10.85 -8.86 4.24
CA GLU A 34 9.40 -9.05 4.23
C GLU A 34 9.02 -10.39 4.87
N LYS A 35 8.08 -10.35 5.81
CA LYS A 35 7.61 -11.53 6.54
C LYS A 35 6.80 -12.49 5.67
N SER A 36 6.12 -11.98 4.64
CA SER A 36 5.39 -12.80 3.67
C SER A 36 6.38 -13.68 2.90
N ARG A 37 6.00 -14.92 2.57
CA ARG A 37 6.92 -15.89 1.94
C ARG A 37 7.07 -15.72 0.43
N CYS A 38 6.21 -14.94 -0.20
CA CYS A 38 6.23 -14.67 -1.63
C CYS A 38 5.54 -13.33 -1.92
N PRO A 39 5.77 -12.74 -3.12
CA PRO A 39 5.03 -11.58 -3.57
C PRO A 39 3.53 -11.82 -3.55
N PRO A 40 2.72 -10.80 -3.18
CA PRO A 40 1.28 -10.91 -3.22
C PRO A 40 0.80 -11.11 -4.66
N THR A 41 0.11 -12.21 -4.92
CA THR A 41 -0.55 -12.48 -6.22
C THR A 41 -1.96 -11.91 -6.28
N SER A 42 -2.51 -11.49 -5.14
CA SER A 42 -3.81 -10.86 -4.99
C SER A 42 -3.83 -9.96 -3.76
N CYS A 43 -4.82 -9.08 -3.67
CA CYS A 43 -5.09 -8.30 -2.47
C CYS A 43 -6.36 -8.87 -1.81
N PRO A 44 -6.26 -9.65 -0.72
CA PRO A 44 -7.42 -10.27 -0.07
C PRO A 44 -8.46 -9.26 0.42
N THR A 45 -8.05 -8.01 0.64
CA THR A 45 -8.92 -6.90 1.06
C THR A 45 -9.62 -6.19 -0.10
N GLY A 46 -9.35 -6.60 -1.35
CA GLY A 46 -9.99 -6.03 -2.53
C GLY A 46 -9.71 -4.54 -2.74
N ALA A 47 -8.55 -4.04 -2.27
CA ALA A 47 -8.28 -2.61 -2.25
C ALA A 47 -7.81 -2.08 -3.61
N GLY A 48 -8.51 -1.06 -4.11
CA GLY A 48 -7.94 -0.09 -5.06
C GLY A 48 -7.09 0.95 -4.33
N VAL A 49 -6.20 1.60 -5.06
CA VAL A 49 -5.42 2.75 -4.59
C VAL A 49 -5.45 3.86 -5.62
N GLY A 50 -5.74 5.09 -5.18
CA GLY A 50 -5.59 6.29 -5.99
C GLY A 50 -4.14 6.77 -6.02
N LEU A 51 -3.66 7.13 -7.21
CA LEU A 51 -2.34 7.68 -7.47
C LEU A 51 -2.49 9.08 -8.03
N ASP A 52 -1.96 10.06 -7.31
CA ASP A 52 -1.89 11.43 -7.79
C ASP A 52 -0.84 11.57 -8.93
N PRO A 53 -0.79 12.72 -9.64
CA PRO A 53 0.17 12.95 -10.71
C PRO A 53 1.63 12.86 -10.27
N GLN A 54 1.98 13.33 -9.07
CA GLN A 54 3.34 13.33 -8.54
C GLN A 54 3.79 11.89 -8.24
N SER A 55 2.96 11.11 -7.56
CA SER A 55 3.23 9.68 -7.33
C SER A 55 3.40 8.92 -8.64
N SER A 56 2.53 9.19 -9.63
CA SER A 56 2.62 8.58 -10.96
C SER A 56 3.93 8.94 -11.68
N ASN A 57 4.41 10.17 -11.52
CA ASN A 57 5.68 10.63 -12.11
C ASN A 57 6.90 9.96 -11.49
N PHE A 58 6.92 9.80 -10.16
CA PHE A 58 8.00 9.07 -9.49
C PHE A 58 8.07 7.62 -9.94
N ILE A 59 6.92 6.94 -10.00
CA ILE A 59 6.83 5.56 -10.46
C ILE A 59 7.34 5.44 -11.90
N ASN A 60 6.92 6.32 -12.81
CA ASN A 60 7.42 6.30 -14.18
C ASN A 60 8.95 6.48 -14.23
N THR A 61 9.50 7.40 -13.44
CA THR A 61 10.96 7.61 -13.37
C THR A 61 11.69 6.32 -12.96
N TRP A 62 11.19 5.63 -11.93
CA TRP A 62 11.76 4.36 -11.47
C TRP A 62 11.65 3.25 -12.52
N LEU A 63 10.50 3.12 -13.18
CA LEU A 63 10.28 2.11 -14.23
C LEU A 63 11.18 2.36 -15.44
N HIS A 64 11.36 3.62 -15.86
CA HIS A 64 12.24 3.98 -16.99
C HIS A 64 13.73 3.80 -16.68
N SER A 65 14.13 3.97 -15.42
CA SER A 65 15.52 3.81 -14.99
C SER A 65 15.91 2.35 -14.78
N SER A 66 14.94 1.43 -14.78
CA SER A 66 15.20 0.02 -14.54
C SER A 66 15.89 -0.63 -15.75
N PRO A 67 17.06 -1.26 -15.57
CA PRO A 67 17.77 -1.95 -16.65
C PRO A 67 17.03 -3.20 -17.15
N TYR A 68 15.99 -3.63 -16.43
CA TYR A 68 15.24 -4.85 -16.71
C TYR A 68 14.11 -4.68 -17.73
N ASN A 69 14.03 -3.51 -18.38
CA ASN A 69 13.09 -3.17 -19.46
C ASN A 69 11.69 -3.73 -19.20
N THR A 70 11.09 -3.35 -18.07
CA THR A 70 9.76 -3.80 -17.69
C THR A 70 8.78 -3.29 -18.75
N PRO A 71 8.13 -4.16 -19.54
CA PRO A 71 7.34 -3.72 -20.70
C PRO A 71 6.03 -3.01 -20.33
N HIS A 72 5.77 -2.83 -19.04
CA HIS A 72 4.52 -2.37 -18.49
C HIS A 72 4.63 -0.92 -18.05
N SER A 73 3.92 -0.03 -18.74
CA SER A 73 3.66 1.32 -18.25
C SER A 73 2.70 1.26 -17.07
N ILE A 74 2.86 2.18 -16.10
CA ILE A 74 1.85 2.38 -15.05
C ILE A 74 0.45 2.60 -15.66
N ARG A 75 0.36 3.17 -16.87
CA ARG A 75 -0.90 3.39 -17.58
C ARG A 75 -1.64 2.10 -17.93
N THR A 76 -0.94 0.97 -18.08
CA THR A 76 -1.53 -0.32 -18.45
C THR A 76 -2.28 -0.96 -17.27
N ILE A 77 -1.84 -0.70 -16.04
CA ILE A 77 -2.44 -1.26 -14.81
C ILE A 77 -3.33 -0.27 -14.07
N THR A 78 -3.58 0.90 -14.67
CA THR A 78 -4.34 1.97 -14.02
C THR A 78 -5.44 2.54 -14.89
N LEU A 79 -6.52 2.99 -14.25
CA LEU A 79 -7.62 3.70 -14.90
C LEU A 79 -7.57 5.18 -14.51
N PRO A 80 -7.84 6.11 -15.45
CA PRO A 80 -7.92 7.53 -15.11
C PRO A 80 -9.12 7.81 -14.19
N LEU A 81 -8.88 8.59 -13.15
CA LEU A 81 -9.91 9.20 -12.30
C LEU A 81 -9.89 10.70 -12.58
N SER A 82 -10.69 11.13 -13.58
CA SER A 82 -10.70 12.50 -14.09
C SER A 82 -11.64 13.45 -13.34
N ILE A 83 -12.50 12.90 -12.48
CA ILE A 83 -13.49 13.66 -11.70
C ILE A 83 -13.59 13.00 -10.33
N ASP A 84 -13.52 13.80 -9.27
CA ASP A 84 -13.99 13.40 -7.95
C ASP A 84 -15.37 14.00 -7.72
N GLN A 85 -16.33 13.20 -7.27
CA GLN A 85 -17.68 13.66 -7.01
C GLN A 85 -18.27 12.96 -5.79
N ASN A 86 -18.42 13.74 -4.72
CA ASN A 86 -19.07 13.27 -3.51
C ASN A 86 -20.56 13.62 -3.57
N GLN A 87 -21.42 12.61 -3.48
CA GLN A 87 -22.87 12.77 -3.45
C GLN A 87 -23.45 12.17 -2.17
N SER A 88 -24.39 12.88 -1.54
CA SER A 88 -25.29 12.29 -0.54
C SER A 88 -26.53 11.78 -1.24
N VAL A 89 -26.92 10.54 -0.93
CA VAL A 89 -28.19 9.97 -1.37
C VAL A 89 -29.03 9.70 -0.13
N THR A 90 -30.22 10.26 -0.09
CA THR A 90 -31.17 10.10 1.03
C THR A 90 -32.49 9.52 0.54
N GLY A 91 -33.20 8.79 1.42
CA GLY A 91 -34.48 8.15 1.14
C GLY A 91 -34.38 6.66 0.77
N GLY A 92 -35.54 5.99 0.64
CA GLY A 92 -35.66 4.57 0.32
C GLY A 92 -36.78 4.29 -0.69
N GLY A 93 -36.67 3.20 -1.45
CA GLY A 93 -37.62 2.86 -2.53
C GLY A 93 -37.61 3.89 -3.66
N ASN A 94 -38.80 4.28 -4.16
CA ASN A 94 -38.97 5.20 -5.30
C ASN A 94 -38.76 6.69 -4.96
N LYS A 95 -38.43 7.03 -3.71
CA LYS A 95 -38.21 8.43 -3.28
C LYS A 95 -36.76 8.66 -2.85
N LYS A 96 -35.81 8.42 -3.78
CA LYS A 96 -34.39 8.78 -3.58
C LYS A 96 -34.16 10.23 -3.97
N ARG A 97 -33.49 10.99 -3.12
CA ARG A 97 -32.94 12.32 -3.45
C ARG A 97 -31.42 12.22 -3.44
N SER A 98 -30.78 12.62 -4.53
CA SER A 98 -29.33 12.77 -4.61
C SER A 98 -28.97 14.25 -4.58
N GLN A 99 -27.94 14.60 -3.80
CA GLN A 99 -27.38 15.95 -3.75
C GLN A 99 -25.86 15.84 -3.88
N THR A 100 -25.27 16.59 -4.82
CA THR A 100 -23.81 16.73 -4.91
C THR A 100 -23.31 17.59 -3.75
N ILE A 101 -22.41 17.04 -2.95
CA ILE A 101 -21.74 17.70 -1.82
C ILE A 101 -20.50 18.44 -2.34
N SER A 102 -19.68 17.76 -3.16
CA SER A 102 -18.52 18.34 -3.81
C SER A 102 -18.31 17.71 -5.18
N ARG A 103 -17.69 18.47 -6.08
CA ARG A 103 -17.26 17.99 -7.39
C ARG A 103 -15.97 18.70 -7.77
N ASP A 104 -14.97 17.93 -8.12
CA ASP A 104 -13.71 18.40 -8.67
C ASP A 104 -13.58 17.88 -10.09
N GLU A 105 -13.66 18.78 -11.08
CA GLU A 105 -13.49 18.45 -12.50
C GLU A 105 -12.02 18.42 -12.93
N GLU A 106 -11.11 18.91 -12.08
CA GLU A 106 -9.67 18.91 -12.31
C GLU A 106 -8.98 17.74 -11.60
N PHE A 107 -9.76 16.82 -11.01
CA PHE A 107 -9.23 15.63 -10.37
C PHE A 107 -8.42 14.82 -11.38
N ASN A 108 -7.13 14.62 -11.10
CA ASN A 108 -6.20 14.02 -12.06
C ASN A 108 -5.47 12.81 -11.46
N PHE A 109 -6.23 11.93 -10.82
CA PHE A 109 -5.70 10.73 -10.21
C PHE A 109 -5.79 9.56 -11.19
N ARG A 110 -5.13 8.47 -10.84
CA ARG A 110 -5.29 7.17 -11.50
C ARG A 110 -5.55 6.11 -10.44
N SER A 111 -6.52 5.23 -10.66
CA SER A 111 -6.75 4.09 -9.77
C SER A 111 -5.97 2.88 -10.25
N ALA A 112 -5.35 2.15 -9.32
CA ALA A 112 -4.73 0.85 -9.55
C ALA A 112 -5.36 -0.18 -8.62
N TYR A 113 -5.38 -1.45 -9.03
CA TYR A 113 -5.52 -2.52 -8.05
C TYR A 113 -4.22 -2.63 -7.25
N TRP A 114 -4.32 -2.74 -5.93
CA TRP A 114 -3.14 -2.68 -5.05
C TRP A 114 -2.10 -3.75 -5.41
N ALA A 115 -2.54 -4.98 -5.73
CA ALA A 115 -1.64 -6.08 -6.06
C ALA A 115 -0.91 -5.83 -7.39
N ASP A 116 -1.59 -5.25 -8.38
CA ASP A 116 -0.98 -4.96 -9.68
C ASP A 116 0.07 -3.84 -9.55
N LEU A 117 -0.21 -2.81 -8.75
CA LEU A 117 0.77 -1.77 -8.44
C LEU A 117 2.00 -2.35 -7.74
N HIS A 118 1.79 -3.19 -6.73
CA HIS A 118 2.88 -3.86 -6.04
C HIS A 118 3.71 -4.73 -6.99
N ALA A 119 3.05 -5.57 -7.79
CA ALA A 119 3.70 -6.46 -8.75
C ALA A 119 4.51 -5.68 -9.79
N LEU A 120 3.97 -4.58 -10.32
CA LEU A 120 4.68 -3.70 -11.24
C LEU A 120 5.95 -3.15 -10.61
N LEU A 121 5.85 -2.55 -9.42
CA LEU A 121 6.99 -1.97 -8.73
C LEU A 121 8.03 -3.02 -8.33
N TYR A 122 7.59 -4.20 -7.88
CA TYR A 122 8.47 -5.31 -7.51
C TYR A 122 9.21 -5.87 -8.72
N SER A 123 8.52 -6.06 -9.85
CA SER A 123 9.13 -6.58 -11.08
C SER A 123 10.22 -5.68 -11.67
N ALA A 124 10.21 -4.39 -11.32
CA ALA A 124 11.22 -3.42 -11.74
C ALA A 124 12.46 -3.38 -10.82
N LEU A 125 12.47 -4.11 -9.70
CA LEU A 125 13.62 -4.22 -8.79
C LEU A 125 14.56 -5.37 -9.20
N PRO A 126 15.86 -5.30 -8.82
CA PRO A 126 16.76 -6.45 -8.92
C PRO A 126 16.28 -7.66 -8.08
N SER A 127 16.53 -8.88 -8.57
CA SER A 127 15.96 -10.12 -8.03
C SER A 127 16.41 -10.51 -6.60
N ASN A 128 17.42 -9.84 -6.06
CA ASN A 128 18.02 -10.14 -4.75
C ASN A 128 17.81 -9.04 -3.70
N VAL A 129 17.06 -7.98 -4.02
CA VAL A 129 16.82 -6.87 -3.09
C VAL A 129 15.84 -7.25 -2.00
N VAL A 130 14.81 -8.04 -2.32
CA VAL A 130 13.75 -8.40 -1.36
C VAL A 130 13.97 -9.82 -0.83
N LEU A 131 14.17 -9.91 0.47
CA LEU A 131 14.26 -11.16 1.22
C LEU A 131 12.88 -11.52 1.78
N TRP A 132 12.18 -12.39 1.07
CA TRP A 132 10.88 -12.93 1.48
C TRP A 132 11.04 -13.93 2.64
N GLY A 133 10.02 -14.05 3.47
CA GLY A 133 10.01 -14.91 4.65
C GLY A 133 10.95 -14.46 5.77
N HIS A 134 11.38 -13.20 5.79
CA HIS A 134 12.25 -12.64 6.82
C HIS A 134 11.43 -11.78 7.77
N PHE A 135 11.22 -12.29 8.98
CA PHE A 135 10.48 -11.59 10.02
C PHE A 135 11.44 -10.77 10.90
N PHE A 136 11.27 -9.45 10.87
CA PHE A 136 12.05 -8.54 11.72
C PHE A 136 11.81 -8.81 13.21
N LEU A 137 12.90 -8.83 14.00
CA LEU A 137 12.85 -9.04 15.45
C LEU A 137 13.23 -7.78 16.22
N SER A 138 14.40 -7.23 15.92
CA SER A 138 14.98 -6.11 16.66
C SER A 138 16.07 -5.43 15.84
N PHE A 139 16.49 -4.25 16.29
CA PHE A 139 17.68 -3.59 15.78
C PHE A 139 18.52 -3.02 16.93
N SER A 140 19.80 -2.78 16.66
CA SER A 140 20.70 -2.04 17.54
C SER A 140 21.52 -1.06 16.70
N VAL A 141 21.73 0.14 17.22
CA VAL A 141 22.57 1.17 16.60
C VAL A 141 23.91 1.18 17.33
N SER A 142 25.00 1.18 16.57
CA SER A 142 26.35 1.40 17.11
C SER A 142 26.65 2.90 17.14
N ASP A 143 27.20 3.37 18.26
CA ASP A 143 27.63 4.75 18.48
C ASP A 143 29.07 5.01 17.96
N ASP A 144 29.68 4.07 17.25
CA ASP A 144 31.03 4.22 16.71
C ASP A 144 31.10 5.28 15.60
N ILE A 145 32.30 5.82 15.34
CA ILE A 145 32.55 6.81 14.28
C ILE A 145 32.19 6.17 12.92
N GLY A 146 31.00 6.50 12.40
CA GLY A 146 30.45 5.94 11.18
C GLY A 146 29.02 5.40 11.30
N GLY A 147 28.49 5.23 12.52
CA GLY A 147 27.09 4.93 12.83
C GLY A 147 26.49 3.80 12.00
N SER A 148 26.56 2.56 12.49
CA SER A 148 25.95 1.41 11.81
C SER A 148 24.70 0.93 12.54
N VAL A 149 23.77 0.33 11.79
CA VAL A 149 22.61 -0.35 12.34
C VAL A 149 22.70 -1.84 12.05
N SER A 150 22.56 -2.64 13.11
CA SER A 150 22.40 -4.08 13.00
C SER A 150 20.94 -4.44 13.16
N VAL A 151 20.41 -5.22 12.21
CA VAL A 151 19.03 -5.70 12.17
C VAL A 151 19.02 -7.20 12.32
N LYS A 152 18.28 -7.72 13.31
CA LYS A 152 18.05 -9.15 13.50
C LYS A 152 16.71 -9.54 12.88
N ALA A 153 16.73 -10.58 12.06
CA ALA A 153 15.54 -11.13 11.44
C ALA A 153 15.52 -12.66 11.56
N ARG A 154 14.33 -13.22 11.72
CA ARG A 154 14.10 -14.67 11.70
C ARG A 154 13.69 -15.11 10.31
N VAL A 155 14.39 -16.10 9.76
CA VAL A 155 14.02 -16.75 8.50
C VAL A 155 12.91 -17.75 8.78
N LEU A 156 11.69 -17.47 8.34
CA LEU A 156 10.49 -18.26 8.66
C LEU A 156 10.47 -19.68 8.09
N GLN A 157 11.43 -20.02 7.22
CA GLN A 157 11.57 -21.37 6.66
C GLN A 157 12.48 -22.25 7.51
N THR A 158 13.57 -21.70 8.06
CA THR A 158 14.59 -22.45 8.81
C THR A 158 14.55 -22.17 10.31
N ASP A 159 13.80 -21.16 10.74
CA ASP A 159 13.79 -20.59 12.10
C ASP A 159 15.13 -19.98 12.54
N GLU A 160 16.10 -19.88 11.62
CA GLU A 160 17.40 -19.27 11.89
C GLU A 160 17.28 -17.76 12.07
N ILE A 161 18.08 -17.22 12.98
CA ILE A 161 18.21 -15.78 13.18
C ILE A 161 19.42 -15.31 12.37
N VAL A 162 19.16 -14.42 11.42
CA VAL A 162 20.18 -13.75 10.62
C VAL A 162 20.37 -12.32 11.11
N GLU A 163 21.60 -11.83 11.00
CA GLU A 163 21.97 -10.48 11.36
C GLU A 163 22.42 -9.73 10.10
N ILE A 164 21.83 -8.56 9.86
CA ILE A 164 22.05 -7.75 8.68
C ILE A 164 22.52 -6.38 9.13
N VAL A 165 23.78 -6.08 8.84
CA VAL A 165 24.38 -4.78 9.11
C VAL A 165 24.16 -3.85 7.92
N GLY A 166 23.82 -2.59 8.20
CA GLY A 166 23.71 -1.49 7.25
C GLY A 166 24.07 -0.15 7.90
N ASP A 167 23.99 0.90 7.11
CA ASP A 167 24.23 2.30 7.49
C ASP A 167 22.91 3.06 7.77
N LEU A 168 21.78 2.54 7.28
CA LEU A 168 20.44 3.09 7.48
C LEU A 168 19.40 2.00 7.70
N LEU A 169 18.48 2.22 8.64
CA LEU A 169 17.28 1.40 8.82
C LEU A 169 16.03 2.22 8.46
N VAL A 170 15.19 1.68 7.58
CA VAL A 170 13.89 2.26 7.24
C VAL A 170 12.77 1.35 7.75
N GLY A 171 11.94 1.87 8.64
CA GLY A 171 10.73 1.19 9.10
C GLY A 171 9.54 1.42 8.16
N ALA A 172 9.31 0.46 7.26
CA ALA A 172 8.17 0.42 6.34
C ALA A 172 7.19 -0.74 6.67
N ASP A 173 7.15 -1.17 7.94
CA ASP A 173 6.48 -2.38 8.43
C ASP A 173 4.99 -2.17 8.79
N GLY A 174 4.39 -1.10 8.26
CA GLY A 174 2.95 -0.86 8.27
C GLY A 174 2.38 -0.24 9.55
N CYS A 175 1.05 -0.21 9.65
CA CYS A 175 0.35 0.48 10.74
C CYS A 175 0.60 -0.13 12.12
N LEU A 176 0.97 -1.41 12.20
CA LEU A 176 1.34 -2.13 13.42
C LEU A 176 2.85 -2.16 13.68
N SER A 177 3.59 -1.20 13.10
CA SER A 177 5.06 -1.15 13.11
C SER A 177 5.69 -1.52 14.45
N SER A 178 6.51 -2.56 14.41
CA SER A 178 7.35 -3.04 15.50
C SER A 178 8.55 -2.11 15.73
N ILE A 179 9.08 -1.51 14.66
CA ILE A 179 10.15 -0.51 14.74
C ILE A 179 9.67 0.74 15.48
N ARG A 180 8.46 1.22 15.17
CA ARG A 180 7.86 2.35 15.87
C ARG A 180 7.66 2.07 17.36
N GLN A 181 7.31 0.82 17.73
CA GLN A 181 7.18 0.40 19.13
C GLN A 181 8.52 0.39 19.88
N HIS A 182 9.64 0.13 19.20
CA HIS A 182 10.97 0.20 19.81
C HIS A 182 11.43 1.65 20.04
N LEU A 183 11.07 2.58 19.14
CA LEU A 183 11.54 3.96 19.20
C LEU A 183 10.71 4.87 20.11
N LEU A 184 9.41 4.60 20.25
CA LEU A 184 8.50 5.47 21.00
C LEU A 184 8.01 4.78 22.28
N PRO A 185 7.87 5.51 23.40
CA PRO A 185 7.30 4.95 24.61
C PRO A 185 5.79 4.73 24.44
N ASN A 186 5.35 3.46 24.50
CA ASN A 186 3.94 3.05 24.53
C ASN A 186 3.03 3.63 23.42
N PRO A 187 3.37 3.45 22.12
CA PRO A 187 2.54 3.96 21.04
C PRO A 187 1.23 3.17 20.98
N LYS A 188 0.10 3.83 21.27
CA LYS A 188 -1.24 3.24 21.18
C LYS A 188 -1.92 3.65 19.90
N LEU A 189 -2.53 2.68 19.22
CA LEU A 189 -3.46 2.95 18.13
C LEU A 189 -4.75 3.52 18.71
N ARG A 190 -5.23 4.61 18.10
CA ARG A 190 -6.53 5.20 18.42
C ARG A 190 -7.52 4.78 17.35
N TYR A 191 -8.60 4.11 17.76
CA TYR A 191 -9.71 3.84 16.86
C TYR A 191 -10.34 5.16 16.39
N SER A 192 -10.59 5.30 15.10
CA SER A 192 -11.13 6.52 14.49
C SER A 192 -12.64 6.71 14.70
N GLY A 193 -13.31 5.73 15.30
CA GLY A 193 -14.77 5.73 15.48
C GLY A 193 -15.53 5.01 14.38
N TYR A 194 -14.86 4.58 13.30
CA TYR A 194 -15.50 3.96 12.14
C TYR A 194 -14.69 2.80 11.56
N ALA A 195 -15.39 1.90 10.87
CA ALA A 195 -14.82 0.82 10.07
C ALA A 195 -15.27 0.97 8.61
N ALA A 196 -14.38 0.67 7.68
CA ALA A 196 -14.69 0.67 6.25
C ALA A 196 -14.87 -0.77 5.77
N TRP A 197 -16.00 -1.04 5.12
CA TRP A 197 -16.22 -2.26 4.38
C TRP A 197 -15.76 -2.03 2.94
N ARG A 198 -14.93 -2.93 2.41
CA ARG A 198 -14.40 -2.87 1.05
C ARG A 198 -14.68 -4.19 0.35
N GLY A 199 -14.93 -4.12 -0.94
CA GLY A 199 -15.16 -5.30 -1.76
C GLY A 199 -14.94 -4.97 -3.23
N ILE A 200 -14.63 -6.01 -4.01
CA ILE A 200 -14.58 -5.96 -5.46
C ILE A 200 -15.86 -6.64 -5.97
N LEU A 201 -16.51 -5.98 -6.93
CA LEU A 201 -17.64 -6.52 -7.65
C LEU A 201 -17.22 -6.74 -9.10
N ASP A 202 -17.58 -7.89 -9.67
CA ASP A 202 -17.52 -8.06 -11.12
C ASP A 202 -18.59 -7.17 -11.77
N PHE A 203 -18.13 -6.19 -12.53
CA PHE A 203 -18.98 -5.23 -13.21
C PHE A 203 -19.40 -5.70 -14.61
N SER A 204 -19.51 -7.02 -14.83
CA SER A 204 -20.02 -7.63 -16.07
C SER A 204 -21.47 -7.23 -16.44
N MET A 205 -22.04 -6.21 -15.79
CA MET A 205 -23.40 -5.68 -15.98
C MET A 205 -24.50 -6.74 -15.82
N ASN A 206 -24.18 -7.87 -15.16
CA ASN A 206 -25.19 -8.85 -14.80
C ASN A 206 -25.85 -8.43 -13.48
N GLU A 207 -26.97 -7.72 -13.56
CA GLU A 207 -27.75 -7.28 -12.39
C GLU A 207 -28.25 -8.44 -11.52
N GLU A 208 -28.23 -9.67 -12.04
CA GLU A 208 -28.61 -10.90 -11.35
C GLU A 208 -27.43 -11.62 -10.68
N SER A 209 -26.23 -11.03 -10.72
CA SER A 209 -25.06 -11.58 -10.01
C SER A 209 -25.36 -11.72 -8.51
N ASP A 210 -25.05 -12.91 -7.95
CA ASP A 210 -25.22 -13.21 -6.52
C ASP A 210 -24.61 -12.14 -5.61
N THR A 211 -23.55 -11.46 -6.08
CA THR A 211 -22.90 -10.35 -5.36
C THR A 211 -23.79 -9.10 -5.29
N ILE A 212 -24.49 -8.73 -6.38
CA ILE A 212 -25.42 -7.59 -6.40
C ILE A 212 -26.69 -7.91 -5.59
N VAL A 213 -27.19 -9.15 -5.70
CA VAL A 213 -28.33 -9.64 -4.91
C VAL A 213 -27.99 -9.67 -3.42
N GLY A 214 -26.80 -10.16 -3.07
CA GLY A 214 -26.29 -10.19 -1.69
C GLY A 214 -26.09 -8.80 -1.08
N LEU A 215 -25.54 -7.85 -1.84
CA LEU A 215 -25.42 -6.45 -1.41
C LEU A 215 -26.79 -5.81 -1.15
N ARG A 216 -27.80 -6.08 -2.01
CA ARG A 216 -29.18 -5.63 -1.79
C ARG A 216 -29.78 -6.27 -0.52
N GLY A 217 -29.54 -7.55 -0.26
CA GLY A 217 -29.97 -8.24 0.96
C GLY A 217 -29.36 -7.65 2.25
N LEU A 218 -28.08 -7.27 2.21
CA LEU A 218 -27.39 -6.62 3.34
C LEU A 218 -27.97 -5.23 3.64
N THR A 219 -28.38 -4.46 2.63
CA THR A 219 -29.02 -3.14 2.85
C THR A 219 -30.36 -3.22 3.59
N GLN A 220 -31.09 -4.34 3.54
CA GLN A 220 -32.32 -4.53 4.31
C GLN A 220 -32.09 -4.84 5.80
N ILE A 221 -30.96 -5.45 6.14
CA ILE A 221 -30.60 -5.82 7.52
C ILE A 221 -30.03 -4.63 8.30
N LEU A 222 -29.42 -3.67 7.60
CA LEU A 222 -28.54 -2.67 8.21
C LEU A 222 -29.18 -1.30 8.53
N GLY A 223 -30.48 -1.13 8.25
CA GLY A 223 -31.20 0.12 8.52
C GLY A 223 -30.71 1.31 7.68
N SER A 224 -31.45 2.42 7.72
CA SER A 224 -31.28 3.61 6.86
C SER A 224 -29.97 4.40 7.02
N ALA A 225 -29.01 3.89 7.79
CA ALA A 225 -27.75 4.56 8.14
C ALA A 225 -26.50 3.82 7.62
N CYS A 226 -26.65 2.94 6.63
CA CYS A 226 -25.51 2.31 5.97
C CYS A 226 -25.12 3.02 4.67
N THR A 227 -24.02 3.75 4.72
CA THR A 227 -23.26 4.14 3.52
C THR A 227 -22.60 2.89 2.97
N LEU A 228 -23.17 2.32 1.92
CA LEU A 228 -22.55 1.26 1.14
C LEU A 228 -21.35 1.89 0.40
N ILE A 229 -20.14 1.70 0.91
CA ILE A 229 -18.90 2.06 0.21
C ILE A 229 -18.64 0.98 -0.83
N LEU A 230 -19.29 1.08 -1.99
CA LEU A 230 -18.62 0.69 -3.24
C LEU A 230 -17.37 1.55 -3.29
N VAL A 231 -16.18 0.96 -3.37
CA VAL A 231 -14.92 1.72 -3.38
C VAL A 231 -14.82 2.54 -4.67
N LEU A 232 -15.49 3.69 -4.71
CA LEU A 232 -14.81 4.96 -4.86
C LEU A 232 -14.39 5.37 -3.44
N GLU A 233 -13.12 5.75 -3.27
CA GLU A 233 -12.52 6.07 -1.97
C GLU A 233 -13.24 7.24 -1.27
N VAL A 234 -14.16 6.94 -0.33
CA VAL A 234 -14.73 7.95 0.56
C VAL A 234 -13.93 7.95 1.87
N ILE A 235 -12.91 8.81 1.95
CA ILE A 235 -12.25 9.15 3.21
C ILE A 235 -13.08 10.27 3.86
N VAL A 236 -13.90 9.93 4.84
CA VAL A 236 -14.54 10.93 5.70
C VAL A 236 -13.52 11.38 6.75
N HIS A 237 -12.97 12.58 6.58
CA HIS A 237 -12.32 13.31 7.68
C HIS A 237 -13.39 13.97 8.55
N TYR A 238 -13.30 13.77 9.87
CA TYR A 238 -13.78 14.76 10.82
C TYR A 238 -12.62 15.18 11.71
N MET A 239 -12.24 16.44 11.57
CA MET A 239 -11.39 17.17 12.51
C MET A 239 -12.18 17.43 13.80
N SER A 240 -11.48 17.36 14.91
CA SER A 240 -11.72 18.17 16.11
C SER A 240 -10.36 18.58 16.64
#